data_AF-A0A660TVG9-F1
#
_entry.id   AF-A0A660TVG9-F1
#
_cell.length_a   1.000
_cell.length_b   1.000
_cell.length_c   1.000
_cell.angle_alpha   90.00
_cell.angle_beta   90.00
_cell.angle_gamma   90.00
#
_symmetry.space_group_name_H-M   'P 1'
#
loop_
_entity.id
_entity.type
_entity.pdbx_description
1 polymer ?
#
loop_
_entity_poly.entity_id
_entity_poly.type
_entity_poly.pdbx_seq_one_letter_code
_entity_poly.pdbx_strand_id
1 'polypeptide(L)' 'MKEIVGEVKWKENVNRGEIRKIEERLGKFKDCKKILIVPEKKILERKPEEIEVWDVKRILEEIKKSK' A
#
# COMPACT_ATOMS: atom_id res chain seq x y z
N MET A 1 -15.43 4.80 -9.08
CA MET A 1 -14.05 4.28 -9.10
C MET A 1 -14.13 2.76 -8.93
N LYS A 2 -13.88 1.97 -9.98
CA LYS A 2 -14.07 0.49 -9.97
C LYS A 2 -12.76 -0.31 -10.01
N GLU A 3 -11.63 0.36 -10.22
CA GLU A 3 -10.34 -0.29 -10.47
C GLU A 3 -9.37 -0.04 -9.31
N ILE A 4 -8.58 -1.06 -8.99
CA ILE A 4 -7.57 -1.06 -7.94
C ILE A 4 -6.25 -1.52 -8.56
N VAL A 5 -5.17 -0.82 -8.25
CA VAL A 5 -3.81 -1.32 -8.43
C VAL A 5 -3.18 -1.56 -7.06
N GLY A 6 -2.68 -2.77 -6.88
CA GLY A 6 -2.07 -3.21 -5.64
C GLY A 6 -0.60 -3.55 -5.83
N GLU A 7 0.24 -3.19 -4.87
CA GLU A 7 1.60 -3.69 -4.76
C GLU A 7 1.79 -4.35 -3.39
N VAL A 8 2.50 -5.48 -3.35
CA VAL A 8 2.85 -6.17 -2.11
C VAL A 8 4.34 -6.02 -1.82
N LYS A 9 4.68 -5.60 -0.60
CA LYS A 9 6.05 -5.54 -0.09
C LYS A 9 6.14 -6.27 1.24
N TRP A 10 6.68 -7.49 1.19
CA TRP A 10 6.85 -8.34 2.36
C TRP A 10 8.32 -8.39 2.80
N LYS A 11 8.70 -7.47 3.69
CA LYS A 11 10.06 -7.33 4.21
C LYS A 11 10.08 -6.53 5.52
N GLU A 12 11.24 -6.45 6.16
CA GLU A 12 11.41 -5.79 7.47
C GLU A 12 11.50 -4.27 7.39
N ASN A 13 12.02 -3.71 6.30
CA ASN A 13 12.16 -2.27 6.12
C ASN A 13 11.99 -1.86 4.65
N VAL A 14 11.20 -0.81 4.40
CA VAL A 14 11.07 -0.11 3.12
C VAL A 14 11.55 1.33 3.32
N ASN A 15 12.71 1.63 2.74
CA ASN A 15 13.31 2.95 2.87
C ASN A 15 12.61 4.02 2.02
N ARG A 16 12.89 5.30 2.29
CA ARG A 16 12.33 6.46 1.57
C ARG A 16 12.49 6.38 0.05
N GLY A 17 13.62 5.88 -0.43
CA GLY A 17 13.91 5.76 -1.86
C GLY A 17 13.05 4.70 -2.53
N GLU A 18 12.80 3.57 -1.87
CA GLU A 18 11.89 2.56 -2.36
C GLU A 18 10.43 3.01 -2.31
N ILE A 19 10.02 3.72 -1.26
CA ILE A 19 8.69 4.33 -1.18
C ILE A 19 8.47 5.28 -2.38
N ARG A 20 9.45 6.12 -2.70
CA ARG A 20 9.39 7.00 -3.87
C ARG A 20 9.25 6.24 -5.18
N LYS A 21 9.99 5.14 -5.37
CA LYS A 21 9.85 4.29 -6.56
C LYS A 21 8.46 3.65 -6.67
N ILE A 22 7.86 3.28 -5.54
CA ILE A 22 6.49 2.76 -5.48
C ILE A 22 5.49 3.84 -5.90
N GLU A 23 5.63 5.07 -5.39
CA GLU A 23 4.82 6.23 -5.79
C GLU A 23 4.95 6.52 -7.29
N GLU A 24 6.18 6.58 -7.82
CA GLU A 24 6.43 6.80 -9.25
C GLU A 24 5.84 5.70 -10.13
N ARG A 25 5.89 4.43 -9.67
CA ARG A 25 5.30 3.29 -10.41
C ARG A 25 3.78 3.32 -10.36
N LEU A 26 3.18 3.40 -9.16
CA LEU A 26 1.73 3.36 -9.00
C LEU A 26 1.06 4.64 -9.49
N GLY A 27 1.74 5.79 -9.45
CA GLY A 27 1.28 7.08 -9.94
C GLY A 27 1.02 7.14 -11.46
N LYS A 28 1.55 6.16 -12.22
CA LYS A 28 1.27 5.97 -13.66
C LYS A 28 -0.17 5.55 -13.91
N PHE A 29 -0.81 4.88 -12.95
CA PHE A 29 -2.20 4.45 -13.06
C PHE A 29 -3.12 5.59 -12.60
N LYS A 30 -3.84 6.18 -13.57
CA LYS A 30 -4.84 7.24 -13.34
C LYS A 30 -6.20 6.61 -12.98
N ASP A 31 -7.05 7.37 -12.29
CA ASP A 31 -8.45 7.03 -11.95
C ASP A 31 -8.71 5.70 -11.22
N CYS A 32 -7.69 5.17 -10.52
CA CYS A 32 -7.78 3.95 -9.74
C CYS A 32 -7.28 4.15 -8.31
N LYS A 33 -7.78 3.27 -7.43
CA LYS A 33 -7.32 3.18 -6.04
C LYS A 33 -5.97 2.49 -5.98
N LYS A 34 -5.00 3.09 -5.29
CA LYS A 34 -3.65 2.54 -5.14
C LYS A 34 -3.49 1.97 -3.73
N ILE A 35 -3.05 0.72 -3.63
CA ILE A 35 -2.86 0.04 -2.36
C ILE A 35 -1.45 -0.54 -2.28
N LEU A 36 -0.74 -0.25 -1.20
CA LEU A 36 0.50 -0.91 -0.82
C LEU A 36 0.23 -1.85 0.35
N ILE A 37 0.43 -3.15 0.15
CA ILE A 37 0.27 -4.20 1.16
C ILE A 37 1.62 -4.50 1.80
N VAL A 38 1.66 -4.47 3.13
CA VAL A 38 2.86 -4.71 3.95
C VAL A 38 2.54 -5.61 5.14
N PRO A 39 3.52 -6.28 5.78
CA PRO A 39 3.28 -7.00 7.03
C PRO A 39 2.81 -6.06 8.15
N GLU A 40 3.51 -4.93 8.33
CA GLU A 40 3.20 -3.91 9.33
C GLU A 40 3.48 -2.52 8.77
N LYS A 41 2.70 -1.49 9.14
CA LYS A 41 2.94 -0.11 8.67
C LYS A 41 4.30 0.46 9.11
N LYS A 42 4.83 0.00 10.25
CA LYS A 42 6.09 0.49 10.85
C LYS A 42 7.33 0.19 10.01
N ILE A 43 7.24 -0.73 9.04
CA ILE A 43 8.38 -1.04 8.15
C ILE A 43 8.69 0.11 7.18
N LEU A 44 7.73 1.01 6.96
CA LEU A 44 7.88 2.13 6.04
C LEU A 44 8.57 3.30 6.77
N GLU A 45 9.72 3.76 6.26
CA GLU A 45 10.42 4.93 6.83
C GLU A 45 9.60 6.23 6.74
N ARG A 46 8.61 6.27 5.85
CA ARG A 46 7.59 7.31 5.78
C ARG A 46 6.30 6.75 5.19
N LYS A 47 5.19 7.45 5.39
CA LYS A 47 3.95 7.14 4.69
C LYS A 47 4.10 7.51 3.20
N PRO A 48 3.64 6.66 2.26
CA PRO A 48 3.50 7.04 0.87
C PRO A 48 2.39 8.09 0.67
N GLU A 49 2.54 8.95 -0.32
CA GLU A 49 1.55 9.91 -0.77
C GLU A 49 0.58 9.25 -1.76
N GLU A 50 -0.71 9.58 -1.67
CA GLU A 50 -1.77 9.11 -2.58
C GLU A 50 -1.94 7.57 -2.70
N ILE A 51 -1.26 6.78 -1.87
CA ILE A 51 -1.35 5.32 -1.81
C ILE A 51 -1.85 4.89 -0.43
N GLU A 52 -2.88 4.05 -0.39
CA GLU A 52 -3.34 3.46 0.86
C GLU A 52 -2.41 2.34 1.31
N VAL A 53 -1.99 2.37 2.58
CA VAL A 53 -1.21 1.27 3.17
C VAL A 53 -2.13 0.30 3.90
N TRP A 54 -2.03 -0.98 3.53
CA TRP A 54 -2.76 -2.10 4.13
C TRP A 54 -1.78 -3.04 4.82
N ASP A 55 -1.82 -3.05 6.15
CA ASP A 55 -1.14 -4.07 6.96
C ASP A 55 -2.07 -5.26 7.22
N VAL A 56 -1.53 -6.34 7.78
CA VAL A 56 -2.30 -7.55 8.12
C VAL A 56 -3.52 -7.20 8.98
N LYS A 57 -3.36 -6.31 9.96
CA LYS A 57 -4.45 -5.87 10.83
C LYS A 57 -5.60 -5.27 10.01
N ARG A 58 -5.29 -4.31 9.12
CA ARG A 58 -6.29 -3.69 8.25
C ARG A 58 -6.95 -4.70 7.33
N ILE A 59 -6.19 -5.62 6.73
CA ILE A 59 -6.75 -6.66 5.85
C ILE A 59 -7.76 -7.52 6.62
N LEU A 60 -7.43 -7.95 7.83
CA LEU A 60 -8.34 -8.73 8.68
C LEU A 60 -9.60 -7.94 9.08
N GLU A 61 -9.47 -6.63 9.31
CA GLU A 61 -10.62 -5.75 9.58
C GLU A 61 -11.55 -5.65 8.36
N GLU A 62 -11.00 -5.47 7.16
CA GLU A 62 -11.80 -5.41 5.92
C GLU A 62 -12.49 -6.74 5.60
N ILE A 63 -11.82 -7.88 5.82
CA ILE A 63 -12.42 -9.21 5.66
C ILE A 63 -13.61 -9.40 6.61
N LYS A 64 -13.50 -8.92 7.86
CA LYS A 64 -14.60 -9.01 8.84
C LYS A 64 -15.80 -8.18 8.46
N LYS A 65 -15.60 -6.99 7.86
CA LYS A 65 -16.69 -6.13 7.37
C LYS A 65 -17.39 -6.67 6.13
N SER A 66 -16.71 -7.53 5.37
CA SER A 66 -17.21 -8.10 4.13
C SER A 66 -18.05 -9.37 4.34
N LYS A 67 -18.20 -9.82 5.60
CA LYS A 67 -19.11 -10.88 6.01
C LYS A 67 -20.37 -10.27 6.58
#